data_AF-A0AAD1M3W8-F1
#
_entry.id   AF-A0AAD1M3W8-F1
#
_cell.length_a   1.000
_cell.length_b   1.000
_cell.length_c   1.000
_cell.angle_alpha   90.00
_cell.angle_beta   90.00
_cell.angle_gamma   90.00
#
_symmetry.space_group_name_H-M   'P 1'
#
loop_
_entity.id
_entity.type
_entity.pdbx_description
1 polymer ?
#
loop_
_entity_poly.entity_id
_entity_poly.type
_entity_poly.pdbx_seq_one_letter_code
_entity_poly.pdbx_strand_id
1 'polypeptide(L)'
;MPVTSTNDIYARLGALEQLVKHLYEQTGVPMPDLAALSRTEVSARVRELVAAGNKLGAIKAYRDETGVDLATATRVVDSLYA
;
A
#
# COMPACT_ATOMS: atom_id res chain seq x y z
N MET A 1 13.15 0.34 -28.10
CA MET A 1 12.56 -0.22 -26.86
C MET A 1 11.06 0.06 -26.91
N PRO A 2 10.15 -0.93 -26.94
CA PRO A 2 8.71 -0.66 -26.99
C PRO A 2 8.28 -0.10 -25.62
N VAL A 3 7.87 1.17 -25.60
CA VAL A 3 7.21 1.78 -24.44
C VAL A 3 5.90 1.03 -24.22
N THR A 4 5.76 0.37 -23.07
CA THR A 4 4.51 -0.27 -22.68
C THR A 4 3.45 0.84 -22.64
N SER A 5 2.52 0.82 -23.60
CA SER A 5 1.44 1.82 -23.66
C SER A 5 0.64 1.75 -22.37
N THR A 6 0.16 2.87 -21.86
CA THR A 6 -0.64 2.95 -20.62
C THR A 6 -1.77 1.90 -20.59
N ASN A 7 -2.36 1.60 -21.77
CA ASN A 7 -3.39 0.58 -21.94
C ASN A 7 -2.92 -0.86 -21.64
N ASP A 8 -1.67 -1.21 -21.98
CA ASP A 8 -1.06 -2.51 -21.66
C ASP A 8 -0.82 -2.66 -20.16
N ILE A 9 -0.50 -1.54 -19.48
CA ILE A 9 -0.29 -1.52 -18.04
C ILE A 9 -1.60 -1.86 -17.32
N TYR A 10 -2.72 -1.25 -17.74
CA TYR A 10 -4.03 -1.57 -17.17
C TYR A 10 -4.46 -3.01 -17.45
N ALA A 11 -4.20 -3.54 -18.64
CA ALA A 11 -4.52 -4.94 -18.96
C ALA A 11 -3.72 -5.92 -18.08
N ARG A 12 -2.43 -5.65 -17.87
CA ARG A 12 -1.58 -6.45 -16.98
C ARG A 12 -1.97 -6.32 -15.52
N LEU A 13 -2.36 -5.12 -15.08
CA LEU A 13 -2.84 -4.88 -13.72
C LEU A 13 -4.13 -5.68 -13.45
N GLY A 14 -5.10 -5.64 -14.36
CA GLY A 14 -6.34 -6.41 -14.22
C GLY A 14 -6.11 -7.92 -14.20
N ALA A 15 -5.19 -8.43 -15.03
CA ALA A 15 -4.81 -9.85 -14.99
C ALA A 15 -4.19 -10.25 -13.64
N LEU A 16 -3.38 -9.37 -13.06
CA LEU A 16 -2.77 -9.60 -11.75
C LEU A 16 -3.83 -9.61 -10.63
N GLU A 17 -4.79 -8.68 -10.66
CA GLU A 17 -5.90 -8.63 -9.70
C GLU A 17 -6.77 -9.90 -9.76
N GLN A 18 -7.07 -10.40 -10.96
CA GLN A 18 -7.83 -11.64 -11.14
C GLN A 18 -7.07 -12.86 -10.61
N LEU A 19 -5.76 -12.93 -10.82
CA LEU A 19 -4.92 -14.04 -10.37
C LEU A 19 -4.79 -14.06 -8.84
N VAL A 20 -4.63 -12.88 -8.23
CA VAL A 20 -4.65 -12.71 -6.77
C VAL A 20 -5.98 -13.19 -6.20
N LYS A 21 -7.11 -12.78 -6.78
CA LYS A 21 -8.44 -13.25 -6.36
C LYS A 21 -8.57 -14.77 -6.44
N HIS A 22 -8.11 -15.36 -7.55
CA HIS A 22 -8.18 -16.81 -7.76
C HIS A 22 -7.34 -17.59 -6.74
N LEU A 23 -6.12 -17.12 -6.44
CA LEU A 23 -5.26 -17.72 -5.42
C LEU A 23 -5.90 -17.70 -4.03
N TYR A 24 -6.57 -16.61 -3.65
CA TYR A 24 -7.27 -16.54 -2.37
C TYR A 24 -8.47 -17.49 -2.30
N GLU A 25 -9.27 -17.58 -3.37
CA GLU A 25 -10.38 -18.54 -3.45
C GLU A 25 -9.90 -19.99 -3.36
N GLN A 26 -8.76 -20.33 -3.97
CA GLN A 26 -8.22 -21.69 -3.95
C GLN A 26 -7.53 -22.08 -2.64
N THR A 27 -6.94 -21.13 -1.92
CA THR A 27 -6.19 -21.39 -0.69
C THR A 27 -7.07 -21.37 0.57
N GLY A 28 -8.32 -20.90 0.46
CA GLY A 28 -9.25 -20.80 1.60
C GLY A 28 -8.83 -19.77 2.64
N VAL A 29 -7.82 -18.95 2.33
CA VAL A 29 -7.40 -17.83 3.18
C VAL A 29 -8.36 -16.67 2.89
N PRO A 30 -9.08 -16.15 3.89
CA PRO A 30 -9.97 -15.01 3.68
C PRO A 30 -9.13 -13.86 3.11
N MET A 31 -9.65 -13.21 2.06
CA MET A 31 -9.00 -12.02 1.50
C MET A 31 -8.64 -11.10 2.66
N PRO A 32 -7.33 -10.86 2.89
CA PRO A 32 -6.92 -10.08 4.02
C PRO A 32 -7.52 -8.68 3.86
N ASP A 33 -8.18 -8.22 4.91
CA ASP A 33 -8.83 -6.91 4.92
C ASP A 33 -7.79 -5.89 4.45
N LEU A 34 -8.00 -5.24 3.30
CA LEU A 34 -7.00 -4.33 2.73
C LEU A 34 -6.66 -3.20 3.72
N ALA A 35 -7.62 -2.84 4.58
CA ALA A 35 -7.42 -1.95 5.71
C ALA A 35 -6.55 -2.55 6.83
N ALA A 36 -6.65 -3.85 7.09
CA ALA A 36 -5.79 -4.57 8.04
C ALA A 36 -4.38 -4.82 7.47
N LEU A 37 -4.25 -5.06 6.16
CA LEU A 37 -2.97 -5.08 5.46
C LEU A 37 -2.33 -3.71 5.49
N SER A 38 -3.06 -2.64 5.17
CA SER A 38 -2.57 -1.25 5.30
C SER A 38 -2.11 -0.94 6.73
N ARG A 39 -2.76 -1.53 7.75
CA ARG A 39 -2.38 -1.40 9.16
C ARG A 39 -1.13 -2.21 9.55
N THR A 40 -0.80 -3.24 8.77
CA THR A 40 0.40 -4.10 8.89
C THR A 40 1.56 -3.57 8.04
N GLU A 41 1.28 -2.96 6.89
CA GLU A 41 2.26 -2.31 5.99
C GLU A 41 2.90 -1.09 6.64
N VAL A 42 2.23 -0.49 7.62
CA VAL A 42 2.72 0.64 8.39
C VAL A 42 3.49 0.11 9.60
N SER A 43 4.81 0.19 9.52
CA SER A 43 5.72 -0.17 10.62
C SER A 43 5.33 0.50 11.94
N ALA A 44 5.62 -0.21 13.04
CA ALA A 44 5.33 0.27 14.40
C ALA A 44 5.84 1.70 14.64
N ARG A 45 7.00 2.06 14.08
CA ARG A 45 7.55 3.42 14.13
C ARG A 45 6.66 4.48 13.49
N VAL A 46 6.15 4.23 12.29
CA VAL A 46 5.26 5.18 11.60
C VAL A 46 4.00 5.39 12.44
N ARG A 47 3.51 4.32 13.07
CA ARG A 47 2.33 4.36 13.92
C ARG A 47 2.55 5.13 15.23
N GLU A 48 3.72 4.99 15.85
CA GLU A 48 4.12 5.82 17.00
C GLU A 48 4.24 7.29 16.61
N LEU A 49 4.80 7.59 15.44
CA LEU A 49 4.93 8.96 14.93
C LEU A 49 3.57 9.58 14.60
N VAL A 50 2.63 8.80 14.06
CA VAL A 50 1.23 9.20 13.87
C VAL A 50 0.54 9.44 15.22
N ALA A 51 0.67 8.52 16.18
CA ALA A 51 0.10 8.68 17.51
C ALA A 51 0.67 9.90 18.26
N ALA A 52 1.93 10.24 18.01
CA ALA A 52 2.63 11.37 18.61
C ALA A 52 2.31 12.74 17.98
N GLY A 53 1.40 12.85 17.00
CA GLY A 53 1.14 14.15 16.34
C GLY A 53 2.10 14.46 15.18
N ASN A 54 3.11 13.62 14.93
CA ASN A 54 4.25 13.95 14.08
C ASN A 54 4.08 13.40 12.66
N LYS A 55 3.13 13.99 11.93
CA LYS A 55 2.80 13.63 10.54
C LYS A 55 4.02 13.65 9.62
N LEU A 56 4.90 14.64 9.77
CA LEU A 56 6.09 14.79 8.94
C LEU A 56 7.11 13.66 9.18
N GLY A 57 7.29 13.27 10.45
CA GLY A 57 8.12 12.12 10.85
C GLY A 57 7.55 10.81 10.32
N ALA A 58 6.23 10.61 10.46
CA ALA A 58 5.54 9.42 9.96
C ALA A 58 5.69 9.26 8.44
N ILE A 59 5.52 10.34 7.68
CA ILE A 59 5.70 10.33 6.22
C ILE A 59 7.15 9.99 5.85
N LYS A 60 8.13 10.57 6.57
CA LYS A 60 9.55 10.27 6.33
C LYS A 60 9.88 8.80 6.63
N ALA A 61 9.45 8.27 7.76
CA ALA A 61 9.69 6.89 8.15
C ALA A 61 9.03 5.92 7.15
N TYR A 62 7.78 6.16 6.76
CA TYR A 62 7.08 5.35 5.77
C TYR A 62 7.77 5.39 4.40
N ARG A 63 8.30 6.55 4.00
CA ARG A 63 9.01 6.70 2.74
C ARG A 63 10.37 6.01 2.75
N ASP A 64 11.08 6.05 3.88
CA ASP A 64 12.38 5.42 4.08
C ASP A 64 12.27 3.89 4.08
N GLU A 65 11.22 3.36 4.72
CA GLU A 65 11.00 1.91 4.83
C GLU A 65 10.41 1.31 3.55
N THR A 66 9.46 1.98 2.89
CA THR A 66 8.73 1.41 1.73
C THR A 66 9.31 1.89 0.39
N GLY A 67 10.14 2.94 0.38
CA GLY A 67 10.73 3.51 -0.85
C GLY A 67 9.72 4.17 -1.80
N VAL A 68 8.50 4.43 -1.34
CA VAL A 68 7.41 4.99 -2.15
C VAL A 68 7.54 6.50 -2.36
N ASP A 69 6.81 7.05 -3.32
CA ASP A 69 6.76 8.50 -3.54
C ASP A 69 6.14 9.27 -2.36
N LEU A 70 6.55 10.54 -2.22
CA LEU A 70 6.06 11.43 -1.15
C LEU A 70 4.52 11.56 -1.17
N ALA A 71 3.90 11.56 -2.34
CA ALA A 71 2.45 11.64 -2.49
C ALA A 71 1.75 10.40 -1.91
N THR A 72 2.28 9.21 -2.18
CA THR A 72 1.78 7.94 -1.63
C THR A 72 1.97 7.88 -0.13
N ALA A 73 3.18 8.22 0.35
CA ALA A 73 3.47 8.27 1.79
C ALA A 73 2.54 9.25 2.54
N THR A 74 2.28 10.41 1.95
CA THR A 74 1.35 11.41 2.53
C THR A 74 -0.07 10.86 2.60
N ARG A 75 -0.58 10.24 1.53
CA ARG A 75 -1.93 9.65 1.50
C ARG A 75 -2.12 8.55 2.52
N VAL A 76 -1.13 7.67 2.68
CA VAL A 76 -1.18 6.59 3.67
C VAL A 76 -1.20 7.18 5.08
N VAL A 77 -0.28 8.10 5.40
CA VAL A 77 -0.23 8.72 6.74
C VAL A 77 -1.48 9.56 7.03
N ASP A 78 -2.05 10.22 6.05
CA ASP A 78 -3.30 10.97 6.17
C ASP A 78 -4.49 10.06 6.47
N SER A 79 -4.55 8.90 5.81
CA SER A 79 -5.60 7.88 6.03
C SER A 79 -5.54 7.25 7.43
N LEU A 80 -4.38 7.32 8.12
CA LEU A 80 -4.22 6.85 9.50
C LEU A 80 -4.71 7.85 10.55
N TYR A 81 -4.98 9.10 10.15
CA TYR A 81 -5.47 10.17 11.01
C TYR A 81 -6.98 10.37 10.96
N ALA A 82 -7.66 9.74 10.00
CA ALA A 82 -9.12 9.77 9.84
C ALA A 82 -9.81 8.82 10.82
#